data_AF-A0A9K3NLP2-F1
#
_entry.id   AF-A0A9K3NLP2-F1
#
_cell.length_a   1.000
_cell.length_b   1.000
_cell.length_c   1.000
_cell.angle_alpha   90.00
_cell.angle_beta   90.00
_cell.angle_gamma   90.00
#
_symmetry.space_group_name_H-M   'P 1'
#
loop_
_entity.id
_entity.type
_entity.pdbx_description
1 polymer ?
#
loop_
_entity_poly.entity_id
_entity_poly.type
_entity_poly.pdbx_seq_one_letter_code
_entity_poly.pdbx_strand_id
1 'polypeptide(L)' 'MFVPMQPNLGFEIVDRGCCGTGKVEVSWMCNAFDDMCSNISNYLFWDSFHPTEKGYRIIVDYLLERYADDVLRL' A
#
# COMPACT_ATOMS: atom_id res chain seq x y z
N MET A 1 6.02 5.24 -7.62
CA MET A 1 7.43 4.89 -7.26
C MET A 1 7.36 3.56 -6.56
N PHE A 2 7.69 2.46 -7.24
CA PHE A 2 7.62 1.13 -6.64
C PHE A 2 8.95 0.78 -5.99
N VAL A 3 8.88 0.43 -4.71
CA VAL A 3 10.05 0.03 -3.91
C VAL A 3 10.33 -1.45 -4.15
N PRO A 4 11.61 -1.88 -4.27
CA PRO A 4 11.94 -3.30 -4.42
C PRO A 4 11.38 -4.12 -3.25
N MET A 5 10.96 -5.35 -3.57
CA MET A 5 10.26 -6.27 -2.68
C MET A 5 11.02 -6.49 -1.37
N GLN A 6 10.38 -6.17 -0.24
CA GLN A 6 10.88 -6.53 1.07
C GLN A 6 10.48 -7.98 1.38
N PRO A 7 11.42 -8.91 1.64
CA PRO A 7 11.13 -10.35 1.67
C PRO A 7 10.13 -10.84 2.73
N ASN A 8 9.69 -10.03 3.69
CA ASN A 8 9.00 -10.51 4.90
C ASN A 8 7.69 -9.80 5.26
N LEU A 9 7.13 -8.95 4.40
CA LEU A 9 5.86 -8.26 4.68
C LEU A 9 4.62 -9.01 4.17
N GLY A 10 4.82 -10.19 3.57
CA GLY A 10 3.74 -11.04 3.06
C GLY A 10 2.97 -10.43 1.89
N PHE A 11 3.61 -9.56 1.10
CA PHE A 11 3.08 -9.09 -0.18
C PHE A 11 3.65 -9.95 -1.32
N GLU A 12 2.80 -10.27 -2.28
CA GLU A 12 3.20 -10.97 -3.50
C GLU A 12 3.51 -9.98 -4.62
N ILE A 13 2.82 -8.82 -4.62
CA ILE A 13 2.89 -7.83 -5.69
C ILE A 13 3.21 -6.47 -5.10
N VAL A 14 4.35 -5.91 -5.50
CA VAL A 14 4.89 -4.65 -4.96
C VAL A 14 5.28 -3.64 -6.04
N ASP A 15 5.23 -4.04 -7.30
CA ASP A 15 5.68 -3.28 -8.47
C ASP A 15 4.53 -2.71 -9.31
N ARG A 16 3.30 -2.89 -8.85
CA ARG A 16 2.08 -2.30 -9.43
C ARG A 16 0.95 -2.23 -8.40
N GLY A 17 0.01 -1.32 -8.64
CA GLY A 17 -1.26 -1.19 -7.92
C GLY A 17 -2.27 -2.28 -8.30
N CYS A 18 -3.26 -2.45 -7.44
CA CYS A 18 -4.40 -3.36 -7.64
C CYS A 18 -5.40 -2.86 -8.69
N CYS A 19 -5.51 -1.54 -8.88
CA CYS A 19 -6.48 -0.93 -9.80
C CYS A 19 -5.88 -0.64 -11.19
N GLY A 20 -6.69 -0.87 -12.23
CA GLY A 20 -6.37 -0.56 -13.63
C GLY A 20 -5.16 -1.33 -14.14
N THR A 21 -4.24 -0.63 -14.81
CA THR A 21 -2.93 -1.21 -15.16
C THR A 21 -2.02 -1.32 -13.94
N GLY A 22 -2.29 -0.55 -12.88
CA GLY A 22 -1.53 -0.48 -11.65
C GLY A 22 -0.19 0.23 -11.79
N LYS A 23 0.09 0.95 -12.89
CA LYS A 23 1.41 1.54 -13.16
C LYS A 23 1.39 3.04 -13.36
N VAL A 24 0.27 3.61 -13.81
CA VAL A 24 0.15 5.03 -14.20
C VAL A 24 -0.99 5.76 -13.51
N GLU A 25 -1.88 5.00 -12.86
CA GLU A 25 -3.06 5.45 -12.15
C GLU A 25 -2.60 6.19 -10.89
N VAL A 26 -2.28 7.48 -11.03
CA VAL A 26 -2.11 8.45 -9.94
C VAL A 26 -3.25 9.46 -9.98
N SER A 27 -3.65 9.89 -11.18
CA SER A 27 -4.60 10.99 -11.41
C SER A 27 -5.96 10.55 -11.94
N TRP A 28 -6.04 9.42 -12.63
CA TRP A 28 -7.33 8.84 -13.01
C TRP A 28 -7.85 8.09 -11.79
N MET A 29 -8.92 8.59 -11.18
CA MET A 29 -9.47 8.01 -9.95
C MET A 29 -9.94 6.58 -10.20
N CYS A 30 -9.23 5.64 -9.58
CA CYS A 30 -9.71 4.29 -9.35
C CYS A 30 -11.08 4.31 -8.68
N ASN A 31 -12.05 3.68 -9.32
CA ASN A 31 -13.43 3.60 -8.87
C ASN A 31 -14.01 2.20 -9.15
N ALA A 32 -15.27 1.98 -8.77
CA ALA A 32 -15.92 0.67 -8.85
C ALA A 32 -16.09 0.11 -10.28
N PHE A 33 -15.84 0.91 -11.32
CA PHE A 33 -15.92 0.49 -12.72
C PHE A 33 -14.57 0.13 -13.34
N ASP A 34 -13.46 0.39 -12.64
CA ASP A 34 -12.14 0.00 -13.11
C ASP A 34 -11.87 -1.49 -12.85
N ASP A 35 -11.05 -2.09 -13.71
CA ASP A 35 -10.54 -3.45 -13.48
C ASP A 35 -9.74 -3.47 -12.17
N MET A 36 -10.11 -4.38 -11.27
CA MET A 36 -9.46 -4.54 -9.96
C MET A 36 -8.85 -5.93 -9.82
N CYS A 37 -7.81 -6.02 -9.01
CA CYS A 37 -7.25 -7.29 -8.59
C CYS A 37 -8.26 -8.12 -7.77
N SER A 38 -8.10 -9.44 -7.77
CA SER A 38 -9.00 -10.36 -7.05
C SER A 38 -8.78 -10.38 -5.53
N ASN A 39 -7.58 -10.05 -5.07
CA ASN A 39 -7.23 -10.03 -3.65
C ASN A 39 -6.26 -8.89 -3.32
N ILE A 40 -6.78 -7.82 -2.73
CA ILE A 40 -6.02 -6.62 -2.36
C ILE A 40 -4.94 -6.89 -1.30
N SER A 41 -5.11 -7.92 -0.46
CA SER A 41 -4.16 -8.27 0.61
C SER A 41 -2.80 -8.75 0.11
N ASN A 42 -2.73 -9.15 -1.16
CA ASN A 42 -1.49 -9.59 -1.81
C ASN A 42 -0.69 -8.42 -2.40
N TYR A 43 -1.30 -7.24 -2.54
CA TYR A 43 -0.72 -6.04 -3.13
C TYR A 43 -0.25 -5.06 -2.05
N LEU A 44 0.95 -4.51 -2.22
CA LEU A 44 1.44 -3.42 -1.38
C LEU A 44 0.74 -2.09 -1.73
N PHE A 45 0.44 -1.88 -3.01
CA PHE A 45 -0.13 -0.63 -3.50
C PHE A 45 -1.57 -0.80 -4.02
N TRP A 46 -2.43 0.18 -3.72
CA TRP A 46 -3.77 0.28 -4.29
C TRP A 46 -3.71 0.81 -5.73
N ASP A 47 -2.98 1.90 -5.93
CA ASP A 47 -2.72 2.52 -7.22
C ASP A 47 -1.19 2.70 -7.41
N SER A 48 -0.73 3.57 -8.31
CA SER A 48 0.72 3.73 -8.53
C SER A 48 1.47 4.58 -7.48
N PHE A 49 0.75 5.11 -6.49
CA PHE A 49 1.27 5.97 -5.43
C PHE A 49 0.84 5.55 -4.01
N HIS A 50 -0.42 5.21 -3.79
CA HIS A 50 -1.01 4.95 -2.48
C HIS A 50 -0.87 3.48 -2.06
N PRO A 51 -0.36 3.18 -0.84
CA PRO A 51 -0.40 1.84 -0.26
C PRO A 51 -1.82 1.31 -0.05
N THR A 52 -1.95 -0.01 0.03
CA THR A 52 -3.18 -0.67 0.52
C THR A 52 -3.33 -0.48 2.03
N GLU A 53 -4.49 -0.81 2.59
CA GLU A 53 -4.72 -0.79 4.04
C GLU A 53 -3.66 -1.60 4.80
N LYS A 54 -3.32 -2.80 4.31
CA LYS A 54 -2.26 -3.64 4.88
C LYS A 54 -0.91 -2.94 4.85
N GLY A 55 -0.59 -2.24 3.76
CA GLY A 55 0.62 -1.43 3.64
C GLY A 55 0.67 -0.30 4.67
N TYR A 56 -0.43 0.46 4.80
CA TYR A 56 -0.53 1.51 5.81
C TYR A 56 -0.46 0.98 7.24
N ARG A 57 -1.08 -0.18 7.52
CA ARG A 57 -1.04 -0.80 8.85
C ARG A 57 0.40 -1.10 9.28
N ILE A 58 1.21 -1.67 8.38
CA ILE A 58 2.64 -1.94 8.65
C ILE A 58 3.40 -0.63 8.93
N ILE A 59 3.16 0.42 8.15
CA ILE A 59 3.82 1.72 8.33
C ILE A 59 3.44 2.31 9.69
N VAL A 60 2.15 2.32 10.02
CA VAL A 60 1.64 2.86 11.30
C VAL A 60 2.14 2.04 12.48
N ASP A 61 2.08 0.70 12.40
CA ASP A 61 2.57 -0.19 13.44
C ASP A 61 4.07 0.09 13.71
N TYR A 62 4.90 0.21 12.66
CA TYR A 62 6.31 0.56 12.79
C TYR A 62 6.55 1.94 13.43
N LEU A 63 5.75 2.94 13.05
CA LEU A 63 5.86 4.28 13.61
C LEU A 63 5.43 4.31 15.08
N LEU A 64 4.36 3.62 15.43
CA LEU A 64 3.87 3.54 16.81
C LEU A 64 4.87 2.76 17.68
N GLU A 65 5.43 1.64 17.23
CA GLU A 65 6.48 0.92 17.97
C GLU A 65 7.69 1.81 18.29
N ARG A 66 8.01 2.75 17.41
CA ARG A 66 9.18 3.63 17.55
C ARG A 66 8.89 4.93 18.30
N TYR A 67 7.69 5.49 18.16
CA TYR A 67 7.37 6.85 18.61
C TYR A 67 6.10 6.95 19.45
N ALA A 68 5.44 5.84 19.84
CA ALA A 68 4.22 5.89 20.65
C ALA A 68 4.43 6.73 21.92
N ASP A 69 5.56 6.55 22.58
CA ASP A 69 5.96 7.30 23.76
C ASP A 69 6.09 8.81 23.52
N ASP A 70 6.56 9.22 22.34
CA ASP A 70 6.70 10.63 21.98
C ASP A 70 5.35 11.25 21.62
N VAL A 71 4.48 10.49 20.92
CA VAL A 71 3.13 10.90 20.55
C VAL A 71 2.22 11.02 21.78
N LEU A 72 2.32 10.09 22.73
CA LEU A 72 1.48 10.07 23.94
C LEU A 72 1.92 11.09 24.99
N ARG A 73 3.07 11.74 24.80
CA ARG A 73 3.59 12.82 25.66
C ARG A 73 3.29 14.22 25.14
N LEU A 74 2.64 14.34 23.97
CA LEU A 74 2.05 15.59 23.47
C LEU A 74 0.72 15.89 24.19
#